data_AF-A0A7S2IWL8-F1
#
_entry.id   AF-A0A7S2IWL8-F1
#
_cell.length_a   1.000
_cell.length_b   1.000
_cell.length_c   1.000
_cell.angle_alpha   90.00
_cell.angle_beta   90.00
_cell.angle_gamma   90.00
#
_symmetry.space_group_name_H-M   'P 1'
#
loop_
_entity.id
_entity.type
_entity.pdbx_description
1 polymer ?
#
loop_
_entity_poly.entity_id
_entity_poly.type
_entity_poly.pdbx_seq_one_letter_code
_entity_poly.pdbx_strand_id
1 'polypeptide(L)'
;QLVNAVDDATLGPVPGFPWPNSNCRVCFVDVPAGADQAGEGRRGFSAFNTREAEAIAEVVEGLLTAGVDPQELCVLTAYAAQRAELLRALQDRGLRHHLHRLSVDTIDGYQGMERDLVLFSATRSNSSGTLGFL
;
A
#
# COMPACT_ATOMS: atom_id res chain seq x y z
N GLN A 1 20.29 17.46 -17.07
CA GLN A 1 20.10 16.25 -17.91
C GLN A 1 19.68 15.15 -16.95
N LEU A 2 18.48 14.58 -17.12
CA LEU A 2 18.03 13.45 -16.32
C LEU A 2 18.89 12.25 -16.70
N VAL A 3 19.69 11.77 -15.76
CA VAL A 3 20.61 10.66 -15.95
C VAL A 3 19.81 9.38 -15.66
N ASN A 4 19.73 8.54 -16.70
CA ASN A 4 19.35 7.13 -16.69
C ASN A 4 17.86 6.80 -16.61
N ALA A 5 17.20 6.82 -17.78
CA ALA A 5 16.13 5.86 -18.05
C ALA A 5 16.77 4.46 -18.06
N VAL A 6 16.68 3.75 -16.94
CA VAL A 6 16.92 2.31 -16.90
C VAL A 6 15.82 1.69 -17.75
N ASP A 7 16.19 0.88 -18.75
CA ASP A 7 15.21 0.15 -19.54
C ASP A 7 14.45 -0.80 -18.59
N ASP A 8 13.12 -0.67 -18.50
CA ASP A 8 12.26 -1.47 -17.61
C ASP A 8 12.47 -2.98 -17.80
N ALA A 9 12.92 -3.39 -19.00
CA ALA A 9 13.25 -4.77 -19.35
C ALA A 9 14.50 -5.32 -18.63
N THR A 10 15.36 -4.45 -18.08
CA THR A 10 16.62 -4.83 -17.42
C THR A 10 16.51 -4.98 -15.91
N LEU A 11 15.42 -4.51 -15.30
CA LEU A 11 15.19 -4.65 -13.87
C LEU A 11 14.70 -6.08 -13.54
N GLY A 12 15.17 -6.69 -12.45
CA GLY A 12 14.59 -7.93 -11.94
C GLY A 12 13.24 -7.68 -11.25
N PRO A 13 12.37 -8.69 -11.03
CA PRO A 13 11.16 -8.51 -10.22
C PRO A 13 11.53 -8.06 -8.80
N VAL A 14 10.71 -7.18 -8.20
CA VAL A 14 10.93 -6.76 -6.81
C VAL A 14 10.78 -7.99 -5.91
N PRO A 15 11.78 -8.34 -5.10
CA PRO A 15 11.74 -9.55 -4.27
C PRO A 15 10.79 -9.37 -3.09
N GLY A 16 10.33 -10.46 -2.48
CA GLY A 16 9.47 -10.40 -1.30
C GLY A 16 7.98 -10.21 -1.57
N PHE A 17 7.58 -10.11 -2.85
CA PHE A 17 6.18 -10.09 -3.27
C PHE A 17 5.93 -11.14 -4.39
N PRO A 18 4.86 -11.95 -4.31
CA PRO A 18 4.54 -12.96 -5.31
C PRO A 18 3.90 -12.33 -6.56
N TRP A 19 4.72 -11.72 -7.42
CA TRP A 19 4.25 -11.11 -8.66
C TRP A 19 3.47 -12.11 -9.54
N PRO A 20 2.21 -11.81 -9.92
CA PRO A 20 1.44 -12.66 -10.83
C PRO A 20 2.11 -12.83 -12.20
N ASN A 21 2.84 -11.80 -12.64
CA ASN A 21 3.67 -11.81 -13.83
C ASN A 21 4.98 -11.08 -13.51
N SER A 22 6.10 -11.80 -13.56
CA SER A 22 7.44 -11.26 -13.26
C SER A 22 7.92 -10.19 -14.24
N ASN A 23 7.26 -10.05 -15.40
CA ASN A 23 7.55 -9.04 -16.41
C ASN A 23 6.69 -7.78 -16.24
N CYS A 24 5.77 -7.75 -15.28
CA CYS A 24 4.92 -6.59 -14.98
C CYS A 24 5.39 -5.89 -13.71
N ARG A 25 5.40 -4.55 -13.73
CA ARG A 25 5.73 -3.68 -12.58
C ARG A 25 4.51 -3.20 -11.81
N VAL A 26 3.33 -3.56 -12.29
CA VAL A 26 2.05 -3.18 -11.70
C VAL A 26 1.20 -4.43 -11.61
N CYS A 27 0.54 -4.60 -10.47
CA CYS A 27 -0.49 -5.59 -10.29
C CYS A 27 -1.60 -5.03 -9.40
N PHE A 28 -2.80 -5.60 -9.54
CA PHE A 28 -3.90 -5.35 -8.63
C PHE A 28 -4.09 -6.61 -7.79
N VAL A 29 -4.05 -6.44 -6.47
CA VAL A 29 -4.33 -7.50 -5.51
C VAL A 29 -5.77 -7.33 -5.05
N ASP A 30 -6.61 -8.30 -5.38
CA ASP A 30 -7.97 -8.35 -4.86
C ASP A 30 -7.95 -8.77 -3.38
N VAL A 31 -8.50 -7.92 -2.52
CA VAL A 31 -8.64 -8.20 -1.08
C VAL A 31 -10.14 -8.43 -0.81
N PRO A 32 -10.58 -9.69 -0.73
CA PRO A 32 -12.00 -9.98 -0.63
C PRO A 32 -12.59 -9.45 0.68
N ALA A 33 -13.80 -8.90 0.59
CA ALA A 33 -14.50 -8.28 1.72
C ALA A 33 -14.86 -9.26 2.86
N GLY A 34 -14.63 -10.57 2.70
CA GLY A 34 -15.04 -11.61 3.65
C GLY A 34 -16.55 -11.85 3.65
N ALA A 35 -16.99 -12.99 4.21
CA ALA A 35 -18.42 -13.37 4.24
C ALA A 35 -19.30 -12.40 5.05
N ASP A 36 -18.70 -11.62 5.95
CA ASP A 36 -19.36 -10.70 6.87
C ASP A 36 -19.28 -9.22 6.44
N GLN A 37 -18.58 -8.88 5.34
CA GLN A 37 -18.25 -7.50 4.96
C GLN A 37 -17.59 -6.67 6.08
N ALA A 38 -17.09 -7.32 7.15
CA ALA A 38 -16.67 -6.67 8.39
C ALA A 38 -15.33 -5.91 8.33
N GLY A 39 -14.80 -5.66 7.12
CA GLY A 39 -13.53 -4.97 6.91
C GLY A 39 -13.70 -3.45 6.77
N GLU A 40 -14.73 -2.99 6.05
CA GLU A 40 -14.96 -1.56 5.82
C GLU A 40 -15.67 -0.92 7.01
N GLY A 41 -15.09 0.17 7.52
CA GLY A 41 -15.67 0.97 8.59
C GLY A 41 -15.48 2.46 8.36
N ARG A 42 -16.03 3.26 9.28
CA ARG A 42 -15.88 4.73 9.25
C ARG A 42 -15.36 5.27 10.57
N ARG A 43 -14.50 6.27 10.49
CA ARG A 43 -14.13 7.15 11.61
C ARG A 43 -14.52 8.58 11.23
N GLY A 44 -15.61 9.06 11.82
CA GLY A 44 -16.24 10.31 11.39
C GLY A 44 -16.64 10.23 9.91
N PHE A 45 -16.16 11.17 9.10
CA PHE A 45 -16.45 11.22 7.67
C PHE A 45 -15.50 10.38 6.80
N SER A 46 -14.39 9.87 7.36
CA SER A 46 -13.37 9.11 6.62
C SER A 46 -13.60 7.60 6.72
N ALA A 47 -13.26 6.87 5.66
CA ALA A 47 -13.41 5.41 5.56
C ALA A 47 -12.09 4.69 5.86
N PHE A 48 -12.17 3.46 6.34
CA PHE A 48 -11.05 2.55 6.50
C PHE A 48 -11.48 1.13 6.14
N ASN A 49 -10.52 0.28 5.78
CA ASN A 49 -10.68 -1.13 5.53
C ASN A 49 -9.55 -1.90 6.21
N THR A 50 -9.88 -2.62 7.28
CA THR A 50 -8.91 -3.36 8.09
C THR A 50 -8.25 -4.50 7.29
N ARG A 51 -9.00 -5.17 6.42
CA ARG A 51 -8.49 -6.28 5.59
C ARG A 51 -7.47 -5.79 4.57
N GLU A 52 -7.75 -4.67 3.91
CA GLU A 52 -6.76 -4.03 3.03
C GLU A 52 -5.52 -3.58 3.81
N ALA A 53 -5.70 -3.03 5.01
CA ALA A 53 -4.58 -2.59 5.83
C ALA A 53 -3.68 -3.77 6.26
N GLU A 54 -4.29 -4.89 6.65
CA GLU A 54 -3.58 -6.13 6.98
C GLU A 54 -2.84 -6.70 5.77
N ALA A 55 -3.50 -6.78 4.60
CA ALA A 55 -2.89 -7.27 3.36
C ALA A 55 -1.69 -6.41 2.92
N ILE A 56 -1.81 -5.08 3.00
CA ILE A 56 -0.68 -4.19 2.72
C ILE A 56 0.46 -4.40 3.71
N ALA A 57 0.15 -4.55 5.00
CA ALA A 57 1.16 -4.80 6.01
C ALA A 57 1.91 -6.14 5.78
N GLU A 58 1.23 -7.17 5.27
CA GLU A 58 1.86 -8.43 4.83
C GLU A 58 2.82 -8.22 3.67
N VAL A 59 2.42 -7.46 2.66
CA VAL A 59 3.27 -7.16 1.51
C VAL A 59 4.50 -6.36 1.96
N VAL A 60 4.32 -5.33 2.78
CA VAL A 60 5.44 -4.53 3.32
C VAL A 60 6.41 -5.42 4.12
N GLU A 61 5.89 -6.29 4.99
CA GLU A 61 6.72 -7.25 5.74
C GLU A 61 7.54 -8.15 4.81
N GLY A 62 6.92 -8.70 3.76
CA GLY A 62 7.57 -9.54 2.76
C GLY A 62 8.68 -8.81 2.00
N LEU A 63 8.42 -7.59 1.54
CA LEU A 63 9.39 -6.72 0.86
C LEU A 63 10.60 -6.41 1.75
N LEU A 64 10.35 -5.99 2.99
CA LEU A 64 11.40 -5.67 3.96
C LEU A 64 12.24 -6.90 4.32
N THR A 65 11.61 -8.05 4.51
CA THR A 65 12.29 -9.33 4.79
C THR A 65 13.18 -9.76 3.63
N ALA A 66 12.79 -9.43 2.40
CA ALA A 66 13.57 -9.70 1.19
C ALA A 66 14.70 -8.68 0.94
N GLY A 67 14.85 -7.68 1.82
CA GLY A 67 15.95 -6.70 1.77
C GLY A 67 15.65 -5.44 0.97
N VAL A 68 14.39 -5.19 0.58
CA VAL A 68 14.00 -3.90 -0.02
C VAL A 68 14.21 -2.77 1.00
N ASP A 69 14.82 -1.66 0.58
CA ASP A 69 15.07 -0.55 1.48
C ASP A 69 13.74 0.15 1.82
N PRO A 70 13.37 0.32 3.12
CA PRO A 70 12.20 1.10 3.50
C PRO A 70 12.10 2.49 2.86
N GLN A 71 13.22 3.13 2.51
CA GLN A 71 13.23 4.45 1.85
C GLN A 71 12.73 4.41 0.41
N GLU A 72 12.80 3.26 -0.26
CA GLU A 72 12.30 3.04 -1.63
C GLU A 72 10.78 2.79 -1.64
N LEU A 73 10.18 2.60 -0.46
CA LEU A 73 8.77 2.23 -0.30
C LEU A 73 7.88 3.43 0.07
N CYS A 74 6.69 3.48 -0.55
CA CYS A 74 5.57 4.30 -0.10
C CYS A 74 4.28 3.48 -0.02
N VAL A 75 3.48 3.70 1.02
CA VAL A 75 2.09 3.26 1.10
C VAL A 75 1.18 4.48 1.00
N LEU A 76 0.32 4.48 -0.01
CA LEU A 76 -0.63 5.56 -0.28
C LEU A 76 -2.07 5.10 -0.06
N THR A 77 -2.91 6.02 0.36
CA THR A 77 -4.36 5.83 0.45
C THR A 77 -5.11 7.12 0.16
N ALA A 78 -6.37 7.01 -0.24
CA ALA A 78 -7.26 8.15 -0.37
C ALA A 78 -7.72 8.70 0.99
N TYR A 79 -7.79 7.88 2.05
CA TYR A 79 -8.51 8.24 3.27
C TYR A 79 -7.61 8.38 4.49
N ALA A 80 -7.76 9.47 5.23
CA ALA A 80 -7.03 9.70 6.49
C ALA A 80 -7.29 8.62 7.55
N ALA A 81 -8.51 8.08 7.65
CA ALA A 81 -8.80 6.97 8.55
C ALA A 81 -8.09 5.68 8.11
N GLN A 82 -8.00 5.42 6.80
CA GLN A 82 -7.21 4.30 6.29
C GLN A 82 -5.72 4.47 6.57
N ARG A 83 -5.17 5.69 6.45
CA ARG A 83 -3.77 5.96 6.79
C ARG A 83 -3.49 5.58 8.25
N ALA A 84 -4.37 5.95 9.17
CA ALA A 84 -4.25 5.58 10.58
C ALA A 84 -4.33 4.05 10.78
N GLU A 85 -5.22 3.39 10.04
CA GLU A 85 -5.38 1.94 10.07
C GLU A 85 -4.17 1.18 9.52
N LEU A 86 -3.57 1.67 8.44
CA LEU A 86 -2.31 1.17 7.87
C LEU A 86 -1.16 1.29 8.87
N LEU A 87 -1.02 2.45 9.52
CA LEU A 87 -0.01 2.66 10.56
C LEU A 87 -0.19 1.69 11.74
N ARG A 88 -1.44 1.41 12.12
CA ARG A 88 -1.76 0.43 13.16
C ARG A 88 -1.35 -0.98 12.73
N ALA A 89 -1.79 -1.44 11.55
CA ALA A 89 -1.48 -2.77 11.03
C ALA A 89 0.05 -3.01 10.91
N LEU A 90 0.81 -2.01 10.44
CA LEU A 90 2.28 -2.07 10.39
C LEU A 90 2.91 -2.16 11.79
N GLN A 91 2.39 -1.43 12.77
CA GLN A 91 2.87 -1.50 14.16
C GLN A 91 2.57 -2.85 14.81
N ASP A 92 1.38 -3.40 14.59
CA ASP A 92 0.96 -4.69 15.12
C ASP A 92 1.82 -5.85 14.58
N ARG A 93 2.40 -5.69 13.38
CA ARG A 93 3.41 -6.61 12.81
C ARG A 93 4.85 -6.35 13.28
N GLY A 94 5.07 -5.42 14.21
CA GLY A 94 6.41 -5.10 14.72
C GLY A 94 7.25 -4.24 13.77
N LEU A 95 6.67 -3.68 12.70
CA LEU A 95 7.39 -2.87 11.71
C LEU A 95 7.57 -1.40 12.12
N ARG A 96 7.27 -1.07 13.38
CA ARG A 96 7.37 0.29 13.94
C ARG A 96 8.73 0.93 13.68
N HIS A 97 9.81 0.14 13.75
CA HIS A 97 11.16 0.63 13.53
C HIS A 97 11.42 1.07 12.08
N HIS A 98 10.64 0.64 11.10
CA HIS A 98 10.82 1.05 9.70
C HIS A 98 10.04 2.33 9.34
N LEU A 99 9.06 2.73 10.16
CA LEU A 99 8.15 3.86 9.89
C LEU A 99 8.83 5.24 9.84
N HIS A 100 10.10 5.36 10.25
CA HIS A 100 10.87 6.59 10.09
C HIS A 100 11.48 6.74 8.68
N ARG A 101 11.49 5.67 7.88
CA ARG A 101 12.02 5.61 6.51
C ARG A 101 10.95 5.25 5.49
N LEU A 102 9.99 4.40 5.87
CA LEU A 102 8.81 4.05 5.09
C LEU A 102 7.78 5.19 5.11
N SER A 103 7.39 5.68 3.93
CA SER A 103 6.33 6.70 3.82
C SER A 103 4.94 6.04 3.89
N VAL A 104 4.04 6.55 4.74
CA VAL A 104 2.63 6.14 4.79
C VAL A 104 1.77 7.39 4.84
N ASP A 105 1.14 7.74 3.72
CA ASP A 105 0.40 8.99 3.61
C ASP A 105 -0.86 8.90 2.73
N THR A 106 -1.65 9.96 2.81
CA THR A 106 -2.73 10.22 1.86
C THR A 106 -2.16 10.72 0.53
N ILE A 107 -2.88 10.52 -0.58
CA ILE A 107 -2.48 11.03 -1.90
C ILE A 107 -2.20 12.54 -1.84
N ASP A 108 -3.10 13.32 -1.20
CA ASP A 108 -2.96 14.77 -1.06
C ASP A 108 -1.72 15.16 -0.24
N GLY A 109 -1.42 14.39 0.82
CA GLY A 109 -0.24 14.59 1.66
C GLY A 109 1.09 14.24 0.99
N TYR A 110 1.05 13.48 -0.11
CA TYR A 110 2.23 12.99 -0.83
C TYR A 110 2.47 13.66 -2.18
N GLN A 111 1.74 14.74 -2.50
CA GLN A 111 1.85 15.42 -3.78
C GLN A 111 3.27 15.99 -4.00
N GLY A 112 3.88 15.64 -5.14
CA GLY A 112 5.22 16.09 -5.52
C GLY A 112 6.36 15.21 -4.99
N MET A 113 6.04 14.10 -4.32
CA MET A 113 7.01 13.10 -3.86
C MET A 113 6.95 11.85 -4.75
N GLU A 114 8.10 11.23 -4.99
CA GLU A 114 8.22 9.97 -5.74
C GLU A 114 8.95 8.90 -4.91
N ARG A 115 8.64 7.64 -5.19
CA ARG A 115 9.31 6.44 -4.63
C ARG A 115 9.36 5.35 -5.67
N ASP A 116 10.34 4.48 -5.54
CA ASP A 116 10.59 3.39 -6.49
C ASP A 116 9.50 2.32 -6.43
N LEU A 117 8.92 2.07 -5.25
CA LEU A 117 7.80 1.16 -5.07
C LEU A 117 6.66 1.80 -4.28
N VAL A 118 5.48 1.80 -4.91
CA VAL A 118 4.24 2.34 -4.32
C VAL A 118 3.24 1.21 -4.11
N LEU A 119 2.77 1.07 -2.88
CA LEU A 119 1.61 0.28 -2.52
C LEU A 119 0.43 1.24 -2.35
N PHE A 120 -0.72 0.88 -2.90
CA PHE A 120 -1.91 1.73 -2.85
C PHE A 120 -3.11 0.98 -2.25
N SER A 121 -3.78 1.61 -1.27
CA SER A 121 -5.04 1.13 -0.69
C SER A 121 -6.23 1.93 -1.24
N ALA A 122 -7.12 1.25 -1.96
CA ALA A 122 -8.36 1.82 -2.46
C ALA A 122 -9.40 2.04 -1.35
N THR A 123 -9.32 1.30 -0.24
CA THR A 123 -10.14 1.39 0.98
C THR A 123 -11.62 1.03 0.81
N ARG A 124 -12.24 1.36 -0.33
CA ARG A 124 -13.69 1.23 -0.55
C ARG A 124 -14.02 -0.14 -1.12
N SER A 125 -14.86 -0.89 -0.42
CA SER A 125 -15.35 -2.20 -0.82
C SER A 125 -16.82 -2.38 -0.43
N ASN A 126 -17.70 -1.47 -0.87
CA ASN A 126 -19.13 -1.50 -0.53
C ASN A 126 -20.00 -2.04 -1.69
N SER A 127 -21.09 -2.71 -1.31
CA SER A 127 -22.05 -3.33 -2.24
C SER A 127 -22.84 -2.32 -3.09
N SER A 128 -22.88 -1.04 -2.70
CA SER A 128 -23.52 0.03 -3.48
C SER A 128 -22.60 0.61 -4.56
N GLY A 129 -21.37 0.12 -4.72
CA GLY A 129 -20.41 0.59 -5.73
C GLY A 129 -20.03 2.07 -5.57
N THR A 130 -20.23 2.64 -4.38
CA THR A 130 -20.02 4.06 -4.13
C THR A 130 -18.56 4.31 -3.79
N LEU A 131 -17.83 4.96 -4.69
CA LEU A 131 -16.41 5.27 -4.51
C LEU A 131 -16.17 6.48 -3.60
N GLY A 132 -17.13 7.42 -3.51
CA GLY A 132 -16.91 8.68 -2.79
C GLY A 132 -16.15 9.66 -3.67
N PHE A 133 -14.92 10.04 -3.28
CA PHE A 133 -14.07 10.96 -4.06
C PHE A 133 -12.96 10.26 -4.87
N LEU A 134 -12.88 8.93 -4.79
CA LEU A 134 -12.14 8.09 -5.73
C LEU A 134 -12.91 7.90 -7.04
#